data_AF-U7QTV9-F1
#
_entry.id   AF-U7QTV9-F1
#
_cell.length_a   1.000
_cell.length_b   1.000
_cell.length_c   1.000
_cell.angle_alpha   90.00
_cell.angle_beta   90.00
_cell.angle_gamma   90.00
#
_symmetry.space_group_name_H-M   'P 1'
#
loop_
_entity.id
_entity.type
_entity.pdbx_description
1 polymer ?
#
loop_
_entity_poly.entity_id
_entity_poly.type
_entity_poly.pdbx_seq_one_letter_code
_entity_poly.pdbx_strand_id
1 'polypeptide(L)'
;MIRVEVKGLKELEYELNKLGEQVTTKILRNAGREALAVVRDDMKEHAGYDKTSPGPHMRDSIKIRSTSRMKDEKSLTVMTLKVGPGKAHHMKALAQEFGTSKQIPKPFIRPALDYNRAAVLKTLVTEIRAALSRYSQ
;
A
#
# COMPACT_ATOMS: atom_id res chain seq x y z
N MET A 1 -5.16 10.35 17.84
CA MET A 1 -5.51 10.32 16.40
C MET A 1 -4.69 11.39 15.70
N ILE A 2 -3.75 11.04 14.82
CA ILE A 2 -2.91 12.02 14.11
C ILE A 2 -3.71 12.57 12.92
N ARG A 3 -3.92 13.89 12.88
CA ARG A 3 -4.55 14.58 11.76
C ARG A 3 -3.46 15.00 10.77
N VAL A 4 -3.58 14.58 9.52
CA VAL A 4 -2.65 14.94 8.44
C VAL A 4 -3.41 15.82 7.45
N GLU A 5 -2.92 17.04 7.21
CA GLU A 5 -3.49 17.96 6.23
C GLU A 5 -2.59 18.00 4.98
N VAL A 6 -3.18 17.74 3.82
CA VAL A 6 -2.48 17.74 2.53
C VAL A 6 -3.11 18.79 1.63
N LYS A 7 -2.30 19.75 1.16
CA LYS A 7 -2.71 20.79 0.21
C LYS A 7 -2.32 20.38 -1.21
N GLY A 8 -3.16 20.71 -2.20
CA GLY A 8 -2.82 20.52 -3.62
C GLY A 8 -3.36 19.25 -4.28
N LEU A 9 -4.18 18.45 -3.58
CA LEU A 9 -4.69 17.17 -4.11
C LEU A 9 -5.73 17.35 -5.23
N LYS A 10 -6.52 18.44 -5.17
CA LYS A 10 -7.56 18.74 -6.15
C LYS A 10 -6.96 19.14 -7.51
N GLU A 11 -5.88 19.91 -7.45
CA GLU A 11 -5.08 20.32 -8.61
C GLU A 11 -4.41 19.09 -9.25
N LEU A 12 -3.86 18.20 -8.42
CA LEU A 12 -3.31 16.92 -8.86
C LEU A 12 -4.35 16.04 -9.56
N GLU A 13 -5.56 15.95 -9.00
CA GLU A 13 -6.67 15.20 -9.60
C GLU A 13 -7.06 15.78 -10.97
N TYR A 14 -7.15 17.10 -11.08
CA TYR A 14 -7.48 17.77 -12.34
C TYR A 14 -6.44 17.48 -13.42
N GLU A 15 -5.15 17.60 -13.10
CA GLU A 15 -4.07 17.30 -14.06
C GLU A 15 -4.02 15.81 -14.43
N LEU A 16 -4.30 14.90 -13.48
CA LEU A 16 -4.37 13.46 -13.76
C LEU A 16 -5.58 13.09 -14.64
N ASN A 17 -6.69 13.79 -14.52
CA ASN A 17 -7.88 13.55 -15.35
C ASN A 17 -7.71 14.01 -16.80
N LYS A 18 -6.83 14.98 -17.06
CA LYS A 18 -6.45 15.37 -18.43
C LYS A 18 -5.61 14.30 -19.13
N LEU A 19 -4.89 13.49 -18.35
CA LEU A 19 -4.09 12.39 -18.88
C LEU A 19 -5.01 11.22 -19.23
N GLY A 20 -4.72 10.55 -20.34
CA GLY A 20 -5.46 9.36 -20.75
C GLY A 20 -5.41 8.23 -19.71
N GLU A 21 -6.45 7.39 -19.68
CA GLU A 21 -6.67 6.33 -18.69
C GLU A 21 -5.42 5.47 -18.42
N GLN A 22 -4.73 5.06 -19.48
CA GLN A 22 -3.54 4.20 -19.41
C GLN A 22 -2.36 4.89 -18.70
N VAL A 23 -2.15 6.18 -18.99
CA VAL A 23 -1.06 6.97 -18.41
C VAL A 23 -1.35 7.20 -16.93
N THR A 24 -2.56 7.63 -16.59
CA THR A 24 -3.00 7.86 -15.20
C THR A 24 -2.88 6.59 -14.37
N THR A 25 -3.33 5.44 -14.89
CA THR A 25 -3.18 4.16 -14.20
C THR A 25 -1.71 3.79 -13.96
N LYS A 26 -0.83 4.03 -14.94
CA LYS A 26 0.60 3.72 -14.81
C LYS A 26 1.27 4.60 -13.77
N ILE A 27 1.02 5.91 -13.81
CA ILE A 27 1.56 6.88 -12.85
C ILE A 27 1.14 6.50 -11.43
N LEU A 28 -0.16 6.36 -11.19
CA LEU A 28 -0.70 6.04 -9.88
C LEU A 28 -0.17 4.68 -9.37
N ARG A 29 0.07 3.71 -10.26
CA ARG A 29 0.51 2.36 -9.88
C ARG A 29 1.95 2.40 -9.39
N ASN A 30 2.80 3.12 -10.10
CA ASN A 30 4.20 3.26 -9.76
C ASN A 30 4.36 4.11 -8.50
N ALA A 31 3.71 5.29 -8.45
CA ALA A 31 3.73 6.16 -7.28
C ALA A 31 3.20 5.45 -6.03
N GLY A 32 2.09 4.71 -6.16
CA GLY A 32 1.53 3.95 -5.05
C GLY A 32 2.40 2.79 -4.57
N ARG A 33 3.14 2.12 -5.49
CA ARG A 33 4.08 1.05 -5.10
C ARG A 33 5.27 1.61 -4.33
N GLU A 34 5.79 2.73 -4.76
CA GLU A 34 6.91 3.40 -4.09
C GLU A 34 6.48 3.90 -2.71
N ALA A 35 5.32 4.57 -2.65
CA ALA A 35 4.76 5.08 -1.40
C ALA A 35 4.52 3.97 -0.35
N LEU A 36 4.10 2.78 -0.79
CA LEU A 36 3.83 1.65 0.10
C LEU A 36 5.05 0.75 0.36
N ALA A 37 6.21 1.05 -0.22
CA ALA A 37 7.44 0.26 0.01
C ALA A 37 7.83 0.26 1.49
N VAL A 38 7.77 1.42 2.15
CA VAL A 38 8.05 1.55 3.59
C VAL A 38 7.13 0.69 4.45
N VAL A 39 5.83 0.64 4.11
CA VAL A 39 4.83 -0.18 4.82
C VAL A 39 5.13 -1.66 4.61
N ARG A 40 5.48 -2.06 3.39
CA ARG A 40 5.85 -3.45 3.07
C ARG A 40 7.06 -3.88 3.90
N ASP A 41 8.07 -3.03 4.02
CA ASP A 41 9.32 -3.37 4.68
C ASP A 41 9.12 -3.44 6.20
N ASP A 42 8.38 -2.49 6.78
CA ASP A 42 7.98 -2.54 8.19
C ASP A 42 7.12 -3.77 8.52
N MET A 43 6.18 -4.13 7.65
CA MET A 43 5.39 -5.36 7.79
C MET A 43 6.26 -6.62 7.70
N LYS A 44 7.34 -6.63 6.92
CA LYS A 44 8.25 -7.77 6.80
C LYS A 44 9.11 -7.94 8.03
N GLU A 45 9.57 -6.84 8.62
CA GLU A 45 10.37 -6.84 9.84
C GLU A 45 9.59 -7.38 11.03
N HIS A 46 8.32 -7.00 11.14
CA HIS A 46 7.45 -7.39 12.25
C HIS A 46 6.62 -8.66 12.00
N ALA A 47 6.75 -9.28 10.82
CA ALA A 47 6.10 -10.54 10.53
C ALA A 47 6.76 -11.70 11.28
N GLY A 48 5.93 -12.59 11.84
CA GLY A 48 6.42 -13.80 12.50
C GLY A 48 7.30 -14.64 11.58
N TYR A 49 8.49 -14.98 12.07
CA TYR A 49 9.50 -15.74 11.35
C TYR A 49 10.02 -16.87 12.23
N ASP A 50 10.05 -18.08 11.66
CA ASP A 50 10.57 -19.27 12.30
C ASP A 50 11.70 -19.82 11.45
N LYS A 51 12.94 -19.70 11.92
CA LYS A 51 14.16 -20.17 11.23
C LYS A 51 14.19 -21.68 11.04
N THR A 52 13.46 -22.44 11.86
CA THR A 52 13.50 -23.90 11.88
C THR A 52 12.52 -24.53 10.89
N SER A 53 11.54 -23.75 10.41
CA SER A 53 10.54 -24.24 9.47
C SER A 53 11.12 -24.28 8.04
N PRO A 54 11.10 -25.44 7.36
CA PRO A 54 11.60 -25.56 5.97
C PRO A 54 10.64 -25.00 4.91
N GLY A 55 9.44 -24.58 5.32
CA GLY A 55 8.40 -24.07 4.41
C GLY A 55 8.50 -22.56 4.12
N PRO A 56 7.74 -22.04 3.14
CA PRO A 56 7.73 -20.61 2.84
C PRO A 56 7.29 -19.80 4.06
N HIS A 57 8.02 -18.74 4.37
CA HIS A 57 7.69 -17.89 5.51
C HIS A 57 6.73 -16.78 5.10
N MET A 58 5.93 -16.34 6.08
CA MET A 58 4.94 -15.29 5.86
C MET A 58 5.58 -14.00 5.37
N ARG A 59 6.73 -13.60 5.95
CA ARG A 59 7.48 -12.40 5.58
C ARG A 59 7.82 -12.35 4.08
N ASP A 60 8.18 -13.49 3.49
CA ASP A 60 8.62 -13.60 2.10
C ASP A 60 7.42 -13.45 1.14
N SER A 61 6.21 -13.72 1.63
CA SER A 61 4.97 -13.63 0.87
C SER A 61 4.33 -12.22 0.86
N ILE A 62 4.84 -11.29 1.68
CA ILE A 62 4.31 -9.94 1.80
C ILE A 62 4.65 -9.14 0.55
N LYS A 63 3.62 -8.70 -0.18
CA LYS A 63 3.77 -7.96 -1.43
C LYS A 63 2.71 -6.87 -1.60
N ILE A 64 3.07 -5.89 -2.42
CA ILE A 64 2.18 -4.81 -2.83
C ILE A 64 1.39 -5.28 -4.06
N ARG A 65 0.06 -5.17 -4.00
CA ARG A 65 -0.83 -5.51 -5.12
C ARG A 65 -1.63 -4.28 -5.50
N SER A 66 -1.72 -4.05 -6.80
CA SER A 66 -2.49 -2.96 -7.40
C SER A 66 -3.65 -3.53 -8.19
N THR A 67 -4.86 -2.99 -7.99
CA THR A 67 -6.04 -3.32 -8.77
C THR A 67 -6.58 -2.02 -9.36
N SER A 68 -6.56 -1.90 -10.70
CA SER A 68 -7.25 -0.79 -11.36
C SER A 68 -8.75 -0.99 -11.23
N ARG A 69 -9.45 0.11 -10.95
CA ARG A 69 -10.90 0.19 -10.79
C ARG A 69 -11.50 1.25 -11.73
N MET A 70 -10.75 1.74 -12.72
CA MET A 70 -11.24 2.75 -13.67
C MET A 70 -12.47 2.31 -14.48
N LYS A 71 -12.65 1.00 -14.69
CA LYS A 71 -13.83 0.44 -15.36
C LYS A 71 -14.99 0.09 -14.41
N ASP A 72 -14.81 0.33 -13.11
CA ASP A 72 -15.80 0.03 -12.08
C ASP A 72 -16.70 1.26 -11.88
N GLU A 73 -17.80 1.33 -12.62
CA GLU A 73 -18.75 2.45 -12.57
C GLU A 73 -19.40 2.66 -11.19
N LYS A 74 -19.27 1.67 -10.28
CA LYS A 74 -19.84 1.71 -8.94
C LYS A 74 -18.96 2.40 -7.92
N SER A 75 -17.71 2.76 -8.26
CA SER A 75 -16.77 3.37 -7.32
C SER A 75 -16.06 4.57 -7.94
N LEU A 76 -15.94 5.66 -7.17
CA LEU A 76 -15.04 6.77 -7.49
C LEU A 76 -13.55 6.40 -7.38
N THR A 77 -13.23 5.17 -6.95
CA THR A 77 -11.86 4.72 -6.79
C THR A 77 -11.26 4.38 -8.15
N VAL A 78 -10.23 5.12 -8.56
CA VAL A 78 -9.47 4.84 -9.79
C VAL A 78 -8.57 3.60 -9.63
N MET A 79 -7.93 3.47 -8.46
CA MET A 79 -7.06 2.34 -8.15
C MET A 79 -6.99 2.04 -6.67
N THR A 80 -6.97 0.74 -6.35
CA THR A 80 -6.70 0.24 -5.01
C THR A 80 -5.31 -0.38 -4.96
N LEU A 81 -4.49 0.08 -4.01
CA LEU A 81 -3.25 -0.60 -3.65
C LEU A 81 -3.38 -1.23 -2.26
N LYS A 82 -2.86 -2.45 -2.11
CA LYS A 82 -2.85 -3.17 -0.85
C LYS A 82 -1.50 -3.81 -0.58
N VAL A 83 -1.05 -3.73 0.66
CA VAL A 83 0.11 -4.46 1.17
C VAL A 83 -0.40 -5.61 2.01
N GLY A 84 0.14 -6.80 1.80
CA GLY A 84 -0.21 -7.92 2.65
C GLY A 84 0.37 -9.26 2.21
N PRO A 85 0.25 -10.27 3.07
CA PRO A 85 0.78 -11.61 2.81
C PRO A 85 0.09 -12.32 1.65
N GLY A 86 0.72 -13.41 1.23
CA GLY A 86 0.17 -14.37 0.27
C GLY A 86 -1.15 -14.99 0.74
N LYS A 87 -1.97 -15.52 -0.18
CA LYS A 87 -3.20 -16.26 0.16
C LYS A 87 -2.88 -17.46 1.08
N ALA A 88 -1.75 -18.12 0.84
CA ALA A 88 -1.26 -19.25 1.63
C ALA A 88 -1.00 -18.90 3.12
N HIS A 89 -0.65 -17.65 3.43
CA HIS A 89 -0.34 -17.21 4.79
C HIS A 89 -1.42 -16.31 5.40
N HIS A 90 -2.57 -16.16 4.73
CA HIS A 90 -3.64 -15.27 5.19
C HIS A 90 -4.15 -15.63 6.59
N MET A 91 -4.38 -16.92 6.85
CA MET A 91 -4.85 -17.39 8.15
C MET A 91 -3.82 -17.13 9.25
N LYS A 92 -2.54 -17.35 8.96
CA LYS A 92 -1.43 -17.10 9.91
C LYS A 92 -1.30 -15.60 10.22
N ALA A 93 -1.47 -14.76 9.21
CA ALA A 93 -1.43 -13.31 9.37
C ALA A 93 -2.57 -12.80 10.26
N LEU A 94 -3.78 -13.31 10.08
CA LEU A 94 -4.93 -12.98 10.93
C LEU A 94 -4.70 -13.43 12.38
N ALA A 95 -4.22 -14.67 12.57
CA ALA A 95 -3.90 -15.20 13.89
C ALA A 95 -2.81 -14.38 14.60
N GLN A 96 -1.82 -13.87 13.86
CA GLN A 96 -0.83 -12.97 14.43
C GLN A 96 -1.43 -11.59 14.74
N GLU A 97 -2.19 -10.99 13.83
CA GLU A 97 -2.74 -9.64 14.00
C GLU A 97 -3.72 -9.53 15.17
N PHE A 98 -4.66 -10.47 15.27
CA PHE A 98 -5.76 -10.43 16.23
C PHE A 98 -5.62 -11.42 17.40
N GLY A 99 -4.64 -12.32 17.31
CA GLY A 99 -4.51 -13.41 18.28
C GLY A 99 -5.50 -14.55 18.02
N THR A 100 -5.41 -15.57 18.85
CA THR A 100 -6.36 -16.68 18.92
C THR A 100 -6.61 -17.03 20.38
N SER A 101 -7.50 -17.99 20.66
CA SER A 101 -7.72 -18.48 22.03
C SER A 101 -6.43 -18.90 22.76
N LYS A 102 -5.39 -19.35 22.02
CA LYS A 102 -4.12 -19.84 22.59
C LYS A 102 -2.92 -18.93 22.31
N GLN A 103 -3.09 -17.86 21.54
CA GLN A 103 -1.99 -16.99 21.09
C GLN A 103 -2.35 -15.53 21.31
N ILE A 104 -1.47 -14.80 22.00
CA ILE A 104 -1.63 -13.35 22.22
C ILE A 104 -1.44 -12.60 20.89
N PRO A 105 -2.27 -11.60 20.56
CA PRO A 105 -2.10 -10.76 19.38
C PRO A 105 -0.75 -10.06 19.36
N LYS A 106 -0.12 -10.03 18.18
CA LYS A 106 1.08 -9.24 17.86
C LYS A 106 0.83 -8.48 16.54
N PRO A 107 0.07 -7.38 16.59
CA PRO A 107 -0.29 -6.62 15.40
C PRO A 107 0.94 -6.13 14.66
N PHE A 108 0.94 -6.29 13.34
CA PHE A 108 2.04 -5.87 12.45
C PHE A 108 1.53 -5.25 11.15
N ILE A 109 0.27 -5.51 10.76
CA ILE A 109 -0.31 -4.96 9.53
C ILE A 109 -0.84 -3.55 9.78
N ARG A 110 -1.71 -3.39 10.77
CA ARG A 110 -2.31 -2.10 11.11
C ARG A 110 -1.25 -1.09 11.59
N PRO A 111 -0.34 -1.44 12.51
CA PRO A 111 0.69 -0.51 12.98
C PRO A 111 1.60 -0.05 11.85
N ALA A 112 1.97 -0.94 10.92
CA ALA A 112 2.85 -0.59 9.82
C ALA A 112 2.30 0.50 8.90
N LEU A 113 0.99 0.52 8.68
CA LEU A 113 0.36 1.62 7.95
C LEU A 113 0.24 2.88 8.81
N ASP A 114 -0.12 2.73 10.09
CA ASP A 114 -0.36 3.86 10.98
C ASP A 114 0.91 4.64 11.31
N TYR A 115 2.04 3.95 11.53
CA TYR A 115 3.35 4.57 11.75
C TYR A 115 3.87 5.29 10.51
N ASN A 116 3.65 4.69 9.34
CA ASN A 116 4.20 5.21 8.09
C ASN A 116 3.24 6.11 7.30
N ARG A 117 2.05 6.43 7.83
CA ARG A 117 1.00 7.15 7.11
C ARG A 117 1.48 8.46 6.48
N ALA A 118 2.23 9.27 7.24
CA ALA A 118 2.74 10.55 6.75
C ALA A 118 3.79 10.36 5.64
N ALA A 119 4.68 9.37 5.79
CA ALA A 119 5.69 9.04 4.79
C ALA A 119 5.04 8.55 3.49
N VAL A 120 4.05 7.65 3.58
CA VAL A 120 3.28 7.16 2.43
C VAL A 120 2.66 8.32 1.66
N LEU A 121 1.95 9.23 2.34
CA LEU A 121 1.31 10.37 1.68
C LEU A 121 2.33 11.32 1.04
N LYS A 122 3.43 11.61 1.73
CA LYS A 122 4.51 12.48 1.21
C LYS A 122 5.13 11.89 -0.05
N THR A 123 5.50 10.61 -0.02
CA THR A 123 6.11 9.91 -1.17
C THR A 123 5.12 9.83 -2.33
N LEU A 124 3.84 9.51 -2.05
CA LEU A 124 2.81 9.44 -3.08
C LEU A 124 2.66 10.78 -3.82
N VAL A 125 2.53 11.89 -3.08
CA VAL A 125 2.40 13.23 -3.68
C VAL A 125 3.65 13.59 -4.49
N THR A 126 4.84 13.29 -3.96
CA THR A 126 6.12 13.58 -4.63
C THR A 126 6.24 12.82 -5.94
N GLU A 127 5.95 11.52 -5.94
CA GLU A 127 6.03 10.66 -7.12
C GLU A 127 4.99 11.03 -8.19
N ILE A 128 3.76 11.37 -7.80
CA ILE A 128 2.75 11.80 -8.76
C ILE A 128 3.18 13.13 -9.39
N ARG A 129 3.65 14.11 -8.60
CA ARG A 129 4.14 15.40 -9.14
C ARG A 129 5.32 15.20 -10.09
N ALA A 130 6.30 14.39 -9.71
CA ALA A 130 7.45 14.07 -10.55
C ALA A 130 7.06 13.32 -11.82
N ALA A 131 5.98 12.53 -11.78
CA ALA A 131 5.44 11.90 -12.97
C ALA A 131 4.73 12.90 -13.87
N LEU A 132 3.87 13.76 -13.34
CA LEU A 132 3.16 14.79 -14.11
C LEU A 132 4.12 15.76 -14.80
N SER A 133 5.20 16.17 -14.13
CA SER A 133 6.21 17.07 -14.73
C SER A 133 6.89 16.46 -15.95
N ARG A 134 6.97 15.13 -16.07
CA ARG A 134 7.50 14.44 -17.26
C ARG A 134 6.54 14.42 -18.44
N TYR A 135 5.24 14.61 -18.21
CA TYR A 135 4.20 14.63 -19.24
C TYR A 135 3.77 16.05 -19.63
N SER A 136 4.21 17.08 -18.89
CA SER A 136 3.95 18.49 -19.16
C SER A 136 5.06 19.16 -20.00
N GLN A 137 6.07 18.41 -20.44
CA GLN A 137 7.04 18.82 -21.47
C GLN A 137 6.62 18.27 -22.83
#